data_AF-A0AAN6GP49-F1
#
_entry.id   AF-A0AAN6GP49-F1
#
_cell.length_a   1.000
_cell.length_b   1.000
_cell.length_c   1.000
_cell.angle_alpha   90.00
_cell.angle_beta   90.00
_cell.angle_gamma   90.00
#
_symmetry.space_group_name_H-M   'P 1'
#
loop_
_entity.id
_entity.type
_entity.pdbx_description
1 polymer ?
#
loop_
_entity_poly.entity_id
_entity_poly.type
_entity_poly.pdbx_seq_one_letter_code
_entity_poly.pdbx_strand_id
1 'polypeptide(L)'
;MSTGYELHQRLRTKTVRLLKKKDYPQAVSVLHTGALELLRQKEQGSGCDLGVYMIDVYEQSNAQSDDITRGRIVEILDLTAPDFWRKKLVDAALKWSAKSTGQAGEGDYHVAEPHLLAACLKGDAASQQGGAQKDAGVTDASIPTTLAEVESKWLQKHAEASAQQNGERRSQAVLERLEAGKFALRALLPLLAQRALTASQAFLSNFTQLVTKRNSTLLIPIQPNPKPYAPPAALANIPSALPTLNIYVTSNPDLNFAQMALGLVSQASGQKSNRRGPVPIELRNAWIHLVRQYQREAGEYFEEEEYVGDALTIISSVYFDIAPPRAQGNMLQDMMSSLFGGAPSGGSGASQPQSLNLRQARPPVLPKVENPPPAPAAVESAPAAPAPALEEEELD
;
A
#
# COMPACT_ATOMS: atom_id res chain seq x y z
N MET A 1 -27.86 -39.28 -4.75
CA MET A 1 -26.87 -38.19 -4.61
C MET A 1 -27.22 -37.15 -5.66
N SER A 2 -27.64 -35.94 -5.27
CA SER A 2 -27.88 -34.88 -6.26
C SER A 2 -26.54 -34.55 -6.90
N THR A 3 -26.46 -34.54 -8.22
CA THR A 3 -25.21 -34.17 -8.91
C THR A 3 -24.84 -32.73 -8.54
N GLY A 4 -23.54 -32.40 -8.43
CA GLY A 4 -23.10 -31.04 -8.06
C GLY A 4 -23.73 -29.95 -8.94
N TYR A 5 -23.96 -30.27 -10.22
CA TYR A 5 -24.68 -29.44 -11.18
C TYR A 5 -26.16 -29.19 -10.81
N GLU A 6 -26.91 -30.21 -10.40
CA GLU A 6 -28.30 -30.05 -9.95
C GLU A 6 -28.40 -29.16 -8.71
N LEU A 7 -27.50 -29.36 -7.74
CA LEU A 7 -27.43 -28.53 -6.55
C LEU A 7 -27.15 -27.08 -6.93
N HIS A 8 -26.17 -26.83 -7.80
CA HIS A 8 -25.84 -25.51 -8.32
C HIS A 8 -27.05 -24.80 -8.95
N GLN A 9 -27.76 -25.45 -9.88
CA GLN A 9 -28.93 -24.86 -10.53
C GLN A 9 -30.08 -24.59 -9.56
N ARG A 10 -30.30 -25.51 -8.60
CA ARG A 10 -31.31 -25.34 -7.53
C ARG A 10 -31.00 -24.11 -6.66
N LEU A 11 -29.74 -23.93 -6.27
CA LEU A 11 -29.29 -22.80 -5.45
C LEU A 11 -29.43 -21.47 -6.19
N ARG A 12 -29.06 -21.41 -7.48
CA ARG A 12 -29.27 -20.21 -8.32
C ARG A 12 -30.75 -19.85 -8.42
N THR A 13 -31.61 -20.84 -8.67
CA THR A 13 -33.07 -20.64 -8.77
C THR A 13 -33.66 -20.15 -7.45
N LYS A 14 -33.23 -20.73 -6.32
CA LYS A 14 -33.65 -20.29 -4.99
C LYS A 14 -33.23 -18.85 -4.72
N THR A 15 -32.00 -18.48 -5.07
CA THR A 15 -31.46 -17.12 -4.93
C THR A 15 -32.28 -16.11 -5.71
N VAL A 16 -32.61 -16.38 -6.98
CA VAL A 16 -33.47 -15.49 -7.79
C VAL A 16 -34.82 -15.23 -7.11
N ARG A 17 -35.43 -16.25 -6.49
CA ARG A 17 -36.69 -16.09 -5.75
C ARG A 17 -36.52 -15.22 -4.50
N LEU A 18 -35.38 -15.31 -3.80
CA LEU A 18 -35.06 -14.49 -2.64
C LEU A 18 -34.80 -13.03 -3.04
N LEU A 19 -34.09 -12.80 -4.14
CA LEU A 19 -33.86 -11.46 -4.69
C LEU A 19 -35.16 -10.76 -5.11
N LYS A 20 -36.12 -11.49 -5.69
CA LYS A 20 -37.47 -10.96 -5.97
C LYS A 20 -38.21 -10.49 -4.71
N LYS A 21 -37.93 -11.12 -3.57
CA LYS A 21 -38.46 -10.73 -2.26
C LYS A 21 -37.62 -9.66 -1.54
N LYS A 22 -36.52 -9.22 -2.15
CA LYS A 22 -35.50 -8.33 -1.55
C LYS A 22 -34.88 -8.89 -0.25
N ASP A 23 -34.91 -10.21 -0.08
CA ASP A 23 -34.28 -10.87 1.07
C ASP A 23 -32.80 -11.18 0.77
N TYR A 24 -31.98 -10.12 0.80
CA TYR A 24 -30.55 -10.20 0.54
C TYR A 24 -29.79 -11.02 1.60
N PRO A 25 -30.05 -10.88 2.92
CA PRO A 25 -29.33 -11.66 3.93
C PRO A 25 -29.52 -13.18 3.75
N GLN A 26 -30.74 -13.62 3.45
CA GLN A 26 -30.99 -15.04 3.21
C GLN A 26 -30.37 -15.50 1.89
N ALA A 27 -30.40 -14.67 0.83
CA ALA A 27 -29.75 -14.98 -0.44
C ALA A 27 -28.24 -15.19 -0.27
N VAL A 28 -27.55 -14.28 0.45
CA VAL A 28 -26.13 -14.39 0.77
C VAL A 28 -25.82 -15.67 1.54
N SER A 29 -26.61 -15.99 2.58
CA SER A 29 -26.40 -17.21 3.38
C SER A 29 -26.55 -18.49 2.55
N VAL A 30 -27.55 -18.54 1.66
CA VAL A 30 -27.78 -19.67 0.74
C VAL A 30 -26.62 -19.83 -0.25
N LEU A 31 -26.14 -18.73 -0.84
CA LEU A 31 -25.02 -18.75 -1.78
C LEU A 31 -23.71 -19.14 -1.10
N HIS A 32 -23.42 -18.57 0.06
CA HIS A 32 -22.22 -18.86 0.84
C HIS A 32 -22.14 -20.33 1.22
N THR A 33 -23.18 -20.84 1.90
CA THR A 33 -23.23 -22.25 2.34
C THR A 33 -23.16 -23.20 1.15
N GLY A 34 -23.87 -22.87 0.07
CA GLY A 34 -23.86 -23.64 -1.17
C GLY A 34 -22.51 -23.67 -1.88
N ALA A 35 -21.79 -22.54 -1.90
CA ALA A 35 -20.44 -22.46 -2.46
C ALA A 35 -19.47 -23.37 -1.67
N LEU A 36 -19.48 -23.29 -0.33
CA LEU A 36 -18.65 -24.15 0.51
C LEU A 36 -18.95 -25.64 0.30
N GLU A 37 -20.23 -26.01 0.20
CA GLU A 37 -20.64 -27.40 -0.03
C GLU A 37 -20.14 -27.95 -1.37
N LEU A 38 -20.29 -27.17 -2.46
CA LEU A 38 -19.80 -27.56 -3.78
C LEU A 38 -18.26 -27.64 -3.83
N LEU A 39 -17.56 -26.70 -3.19
CA LEU A 39 -16.09 -26.73 -3.12
C LEU A 39 -15.58 -27.95 -2.35
N ARG A 40 -16.25 -28.33 -1.25
CA ARG A 40 -15.95 -29.58 -0.51
C ARG A 40 -16.18 -30.84 -1.35
N GLN A 41 -17.14 -30.79 -2.28
CA GLN A 41 -17.36 -31.85 -3.28
C GLN A 41 -16.38 -31.79 -4.46
N LYS A 42 -15.40 -30.88 -4.44
CA LYS A 42 -14.41 -30.62 -5.50
C LYS A 42 -15.00 -30.05 -6.80
N GLU A 43 -16.23 -29.54 -6.77
CA GLU A 43 -16.87 -28.84 -7.88
C GLU A 43 -16.42 -27.37 -7.94
N GLN A 44 -15.16 -27.15 -8.33
CA GLN A 44 -14.50 -25.84 -8.30
C GLN A 44 -15.25 -24.78 -9.12
N GLY A 45 -15.68 -25.12 -10.34
CA GLY A 45 -16.39 -24.19 -11.22
C GLY A 45 -17.71 -23.70 -10.64
N SER A 46 -18.56 -24.61 -10.16
CA SER A 46 -19.86 -24.26 -9.58
C SER A 46 -19.73 -23.56 -8.23
N GLY A 47 -18.77 -23.97 -7.39
CA GLY A 47 -18.50 -23.32 -6.11
C GLY A 47 -18.05 -21.86 -6.27
N CYS A 48 -17.08 -21.62 -7.16
CA CYS A 48 -16.61 -20.28 -7.47
C CYS A 48 -17.67 -19.41 -8.16
N ASP A 49 -18.52 -19.98 -9.04
CA ASP A 49 -19.64 -19.26 -9.66
C ASP A 49 -20.66 -18.77 -8.61
N LEU A 50 -20.98 -19.61 -7.61
CA LEU A 50 -21.83 -19.18 -6.50
C LEU A 50 -21.17 -18.11 -5.64
N GLY A 51 -19.85 -18.18 -5.44
CA GLY A 51 -19.08 -17.14 -4.76
C GLY A 51 -19.12 -15.80 -5.50
N VAL A 52 -18.98 -15.81 -6.83
CA VAL A 52 -19.13 -14.59 -7.66
C VAL A 52 -20.56 -14.07 -7.57
N TYR A 53 -21.57 -14.95 -7.64
CA TYR A 53 -22.96 -14.53 -7.51
C TYR A 53 -23.24 -13.93 -6.12
N MET A 54 -22.60 -14.43 -5.05
CA MET A 54 -22.70 -13.83 -3.72
C MET A 54 -22.19 -12.39 -3.70
N ILE A 55 -21.07 -12.13 -4.38
CA ILE A 55 -20.50 -10.78 -4.52
C ILE A 55 -21.42 -9.87 -5.34
N ASP A 56 -22.05 -10.37 -6.40
CA ASP A 56 -23.05 -9.61 -7.16
C ASP A 56 -24.27 -9.24 -6.29
N VAL A 57 -24.67 -10.12 -5.36
CA VAL A 57 -25.72 -9.81 -4.37
C VAL A 57 -25.25 -8.74 -3.39
N TYR A 58 -23.99 -8.76 -2.96
CA TYR A 58 -23.42 -7.66 -2.17
C TYR A 58 -23.51 -6.33 -2.89
N GLU A 59 -23.14 -6.30 -4.18
CA GLU A 59 -23.27 -5.09 -5.01
C GLU A 59 -24.74 -4.62 -5.12
N GLN A 60 -25.69 -5.52 -5.39
CA GLN A 60 -27.11 -5.18 -5.47
C GLN A 60 -27.69 -4.66 -4.15
N SER A 61 -27.18 -5.14 -3.02
CA SER A 61 -27.61 -4.71 -1.68
C SER A 61 -26.87 -3.48 -1.16
N ASN A 62 -25.89 -2.94 -1.89
CA ASN A 62 -24.94 -1.92 -1.42
C ASN A 62 -24.27 -2.31 -0.09
N ALA A 63 -23.87 -3.58 0.05
CA ALA A 63 -23.19 -4.05 1.25
C ALA A 63 -21.80 -3.42 1.37
N GLN A 64 -21.44 -3.10 2.61
CA GLN A 64 -20.12 -2.54 2.95
C GLN A 64 -19.07 -3.66 3.03
N SER A 65 -17.81 -3.31 2.73
CA SER A 65 -16.67 -4.20 2.98
C SER A 65 -16.33 -4.14 4.47
N ASP A 66 -16.86 -5.08 5.24
CA ASP A 66 -16.62 -5.25 6.68
C ASP A 66 -16.00 -6.64 6.95
N ASP A 67 -15.68 -6.95 8.22
CA ASP A 67 -15.08 -8.24 8.58
C ASP A 67 -15.98 -9.42 8.25
N ILE A 68 -17.30 -9.24 8.25
CA ILE A 68 -18.27 -10.31 8.00
C ILE A 68 -18.35 -10.62 6.51
N THR A 69 -18.50 -9.60 5.67
CA THR A 69 -18.56 -9.76 4.22
C THR A 69 -17.23 -10.24 3.65
N ARG A 70 -16.10 -9.75 4.18
CA ARG A 70 -14.76 -10.27 3.84
C ARG A 70 -14.55 -11.68 4.34
N GLY A 71 -14.93 -11.99 5.58
CA GLY A 71 -14.77 -13.32 6.17
C GLY A 71 -15.40 -14.42 5.31
N ARG A 72 -16.63 -14.19 4.83
CA ARG A 72 -17.32 -15.11 3.91
C ARG A 72 -16.59 -15.32 2.58
N ILE A 73 -15.97 -14.28 2.03
CA ILE A 73 -15.19 -14.40 0.79
C ILE A 73 -13.91 -15.22 1.06
N VAL A 74 -13.23 -14.96 2.17
CA VAL A 74 -12.02 -15.70 2.58
C VAL A 74 -12.34 -17.17 2.79
N GLU A 75 -13.42 -17.50 3.50
CA GLU A 75 -13.86 -18.89 3.72
C GLU A 75 -14.08 -19.65 2.40
N ILE A 76 -14.67 -18.99 1.39
CA ILE A 76 -14.81 -19.59 0.06
C ILE A 76 -13.43 -19.77 -0.58
N LEU A 77 -12.59 -18.74 -0.58
CA LEU A 77 -11.26 -18.77 -1.19
C LEU A 77 -10.33 -19.83 -0.60
N ASP A 78 -10.43 -20.11 0.70
CA ASP A 78 -9.65 -21.14 1.38
C ASP A 78 -9.90 -22.55 0.84
N LEU A 79 -11.10 -22.80 0.28
CA LEU A 79 -11.48 -24.09 -0.32
C LEU A 79 -11.25 -24.14 -1.84
N THR A 80 -10.84 -23.04 -2.46
CA THR A 80 -10.61 -22.99 -3.91
C THR A 80 -9.22 -23.49 -4.31
N ALA A 81 -9.14 -24.25 -5.40
CA ALA A 81 -7.86 -24.60 -6.01
C ALA A 81 -7.24 -23.36 -6.69
N PRO A 82 -5.90 -23.27 -6.84
CA PRO A 82 -5.23 -22.18 -7.56
C PRO A 82 -5.42 -22.31 -9.08
N ASP A 83 -6.68 -22.21 -9.53
CA ASP A 83 -7.11 -22.39 -10.90
C ASP A 83 -7.76 -21.12 -11.47
N PHE A 84 -8.25 -21.23 -12.70
CA PHE A 84 -8.94 -20.12 -13.40
C PHE A 84 -10.19 -19.63 -12.65
N TRP A 85 -10.91 -20.50 -11.96
CA TRP A 85 -12.15 -20.15 -11.26
C TRP A 85 -11.87 -19.36 -9.99
N ARG A 86 -10.81 -19.73 -9.24
CA ARG A 86 -10.33 -18.93 -8.12
C ARG A 86 -9.93 -17.53 -8.56
N LYS A 87 -9.20 -17.40 -9.68
CA LYS A 87 -8.84 -16.08 -10.24
C LYS A 87 -10.08 -15.22 -10.48
N LYS A 88 -11.13 -15.77 -11.12
CA LYS A 88 -12.39 -15.06 -11.32
C LYS A 88 -13.03 -14.58 -10.02
N LEU A 89 -13.06 -15.43 -9.00
CA LEU A 89 -13.63 -15.10 -7.69
C LEU A 89 -12.82 -13.99 -6.99
N VAL A 90 -11.49 -14.11 -6.97
CA VAL A 90 -10.59 -13.07 -6.44
C VAL A 90 -10.77 -11.76 -7.20
N ASP A 91 -10.92 -11.82 -8.52
CA ASP A 91 -11.10 -10.66 -9.36
C ASP A 91 -12.43 -9.95 -9.06
N ALA A 92 -13.52 -10.69 -8.92
CA ALA A 92 -14.81 -10.15 -8.48
C ALA A 92 -14.72 -9.55 -7.07
N ALA A 93 -14.10 -10.26 -6.12
CA ALA A 93 -13.98 -9.85 -4.73
C ALA A 93 -13.22 -8.54 -4.59
N LEU A 94 -12.04 -8.43 -5.21
CA LEU A 94 -11.21 -7.23 -5.16
C LEU A 94 -11.86 -6.04 -5.89
N LYS A 95 -12.63 -6.29 -6.97
CA LYS A 95 -13.36 -5.23 -7.68
C LYS A 95 -14.51 -4.69 -6.82
N TRP A 96 -15.29 -5.59 -6.24
CA TRP A 96 -16.39 -5.22 -5.34
C TRP A 96 -15.86 -4.56 -4.07
N SER A 97 -14.80 -5.08 -3.46
CA SER A 97 -14.23 -4.50 -2.24
C SER A 97 -13.67 -3.11 -2.51
N ALA A 98 -12.92 -2.90 -3.60
CA ALA A 98 -12.47 -1.56 -3.99
C ALA A 98 -13.64 -0.55 -4.15
N LYS A 99 -14.72 -0.98 -4.81
CA LYS A 99 -15.90 -0.14 -5.04
C LYS A 99 -16.71 0.14 -3.77
N SER A 100 -16.98 -0.90 -2.98
CA SER A 100 -17.73 -0.79 -1.72
C SER A 100 -16.92 -0.05 -0.66
N THR A 101 -15.59 -0.17 -0.66
CA THR A 101 -14.74 0.59 0.26
C THR A 101 -14.57 2.05 -0.15
N GLY A 102 -14.68 2.40 -1.44
CA GLY A 102 -14.86 3.79 -1.86
C GLY A 102 -16.14 4.46 -1.30
N GLN A 103 -17.08 3.64 -0.78
CA GLN A 103 -18.32 4.06 -0.11
C GLN A 103 -18.30 3.81 1.40
N ALA A 104 -17.22 3.23 1.95
CA ALA A 104 -17.10 2.95 3.37
C ALA A 104 -17.01 4.25 4.18
N GLY A 105 -17.62 4.22 5.37
CA GLY A 105 -17.63 5.34 6.30
C GLY A 105 -16.22 5.82 6.67
N GLU A 106 -16.17 7.04 7.22
CA GLU A 106 -15.00 7.88 7.51
C GLU A 106 -13.86 7.30 8.39
N GLY A 107 -13.74 5.97 8.59
CA GLY A 107 -12.81 5.36 9.55
C GLY A 107 -11.95 4.17 9.06
N ASP A 108 -12.28 3.48 7.97
CA ASP A 108 -11.63 2.19 7.61
C ASP A 108 -10.58 2.29 6.48
N TYR A 109 -9.82 3.39 6.45
CA TYR A 109 -8.80 3.62 5.41
C TYR A 109 -7.71 2.53 5.37
N HIS A 110 -7.29 2.02 6.53
CA HIS A 110 -6.32 0.92 6.63
C HIS A 110 -6.79 -0.37 5.97
N VAL A 111 -8.10 -0.61 5.95
CA VAL A 111 -8.68 -1.77 5.27
C VAL A 111 -8.82 -1.48 3.77
N ALA A 112 -9.17 -0.25 3.40
CA ALA A 112 -9.37 0.19 2.03
C ALA A 112 -8.13 0.10 1.15
N GLU A 113 -7.03 0.65 1.64
CA GLU A 113 -5.79 0.80 0.90
C GLU A 113 -5.27 -0.52 0.30
N PRO A 114 -5.06 -1.61 1.07
CA PRO A 114 -4.51 -2.85 0.51
C PRO A 114 -5.43 -3.45 -0.57
N HIS A 115 -6.75 -3.26 -0.47
CA HIS A 115 -7.68 -3.69 -1.51
C HIS A 115 -7.53 -2.86 -2.80
N LEU A 116 -7.42 -1.55 -2.68
CA LEU A 116 -7.25 -0.64 -3.80
C LEU A 116 -5.89 -0.84 -4.48
N LEU A 117 -4.82 -1.01 -3.69
CA LEU A 117 -3.50 -1.40 -4.18
C LEU A 117 -3.56 -2.71 -4.95
N ALA A 118 -4.16 -3.76 -4.39
CA ALA A 118 -4.29 -5.04 -5.08
C ALA A 118 -5.13 -4.94 -6.36
N ALA A 119 -6.17 -4.11 -6.37
CA ALA A 119 -7.02 -3.89 -7.53
C ALA A 119 -6.30 -3.14 -8.67
N CYS A 120 -5.31 -2.29 -8.35
CA CYS A 120 -4.43 -1.65 -9.35
C CYS A 120 -3.51 -2.63 -10.10
N LEU A 121 -3.21 -3.81 -9.54
CA LEU A 121 -2.22 -4.74 -10.09
C LEU A 121 -2.78 -5.74 -11.10
N LYS A 122 -4.08 -5.66 -11.42
CA LYS A 122 -4.82 -6.67 -12.19
C LYS A 122 -4.63 -6.58 -13.70
N GLY A 123 -3.38 -6.55 -14.17
CA GLY A 123 -3.08 -6.81 -15.57
C GLY A 123 -3.21 -8.31 -15.83
N ASP A 124 -3.71 -8.71 -17.00
CA ASP A 124 -3.89 -10.13 -17.36
C ASP A 124 -2.67 -10.98 -16.97
N ALA A 125 -2.86 -11.99 -16.13
CA ALA A 125 -1.81 -12.90 -15.68
C ALA A 125 -1.17 -13.70 -16.85
N ALA A 126 -1.85 -13.75 -18.01
CA ALA A 126 -1.29 -14.27 -19.25
C ALA A 126 -0.12 -13.43 -19.81
N SER A 127 0.07 -12.20 -19.32
CA SER A 127 1.12 -11.28 -19.78
C SER A 127 2.51 -11.57 -19.20
N GLN A 128 2.61 -12.39 -18.14
CA GLN A 128 3.87 -12.68 -17.46
C GLN A 128 4.69 -13.82 -18.10
N GLN A 129 4.12 -14.55 -19.08
CA GLN A 129 4.77 -15.70 -19.71
C GLN A 129 5.71 -15.36 -20.89
N GLY A 130 5.86 -14.09 -21.26
CA GLY A 130 6.88 -13.65 -22.23
C GLY A 130 7.84 -12.69 -21.54
N GLY A 131 9.15 -12.95 -21.60
CA GLY A 131 10.21 -12.20 -20.91
C GLY A 131 10.35 -10.69 -21.24
N ALA A 132 9.31 -10.04 -21.76
CA ALA A 132 9.20 -8.59 -21.84
C ALA A 132 8.57 -8.03 -20.55
N GLN A 133 9.25 -7.08 -19.93
CA GLN A 133 8.79 -6.37 -18.73
C GLN A 133 7.62 -5.45 -19.11
N LYS A 134 6.39 -5.99 -19.13
CA LYS A 134 5.17 -5.24 -19.42
C LYS A 134 4.63 -4.60 -18.13
N ASP A 135 4.08 -3.40 -18.28
CA ASP A 135 3.36 -2.68 -17.22
C ASP A 135 2.26 -3.57 -16.65
N ALA A 136 2.16 -3.66 -15.32
CA ALA A 136 1.07 -4.38 -14.66
C ALA A 136 -0.22 -3.61 -14.96
N GLY A 137 -0.96 -4.09 -15.97
CA GLY A 137 -2.09 -3.38 -16.54
C GLY A 137 -3.15 -3.01 -15.50
N VAL A 138 -3.64 -1.77 -15.56
CA VAL A 138 -4.81 -1.36 -14.80
C VAL A 138 -6.05 -1.69 -15.64
N THR A 139 -6.93 -2.56 -15.15
CA THR A 139 -8.18 -2.90 -15.85
C THR A 139 -9.22 -1.78 -15.80
N ASP A 140 -9.13 -0.92 -14.78
CA ASP A 140 -10.05 0.18 -14.54
C ASP A 140 -9.28 1.40 -14.05
N ALA A 141 -9.15 2.41 -14.92
CA ALA A 141 -8.40 3.64 -14.65
C ALA A 141 -8.99 4.49 -13.51
N SER A 142 -10.20 4.16 -13.02
CA SER A 142 -10.77 4.80 -11.84
C SER A 142 -10.11 4.32 -10.53
N ILE A 143 -9.58 3.09 -10.47
CA ILE A 143 -9.04 2.52 -9.22
C ILE A 143 -7.87 3.33 -8.66
N PRO A 144 -6.83 3.70 -9.43
CA PRO A 144 -5.74 4.54 -8.92
C PRO A 144 -6.22 5.94 -8.48
N THR A 145 -7.27 6.46 -9.13
CA THR A 145 -7.91 7.72 -8.75
C THR A 145 -8.65 7.60 -7.42
N THR A 146 -9.41 6.52 -7.21
CA THR A 146 -10.06 6.22 -5.93
C THR A 146 -9.04 6.01 -4.81
N LEU A 147 -7.92 5.32 -5.08
CA LEU A 147 -6.80 5.21 -4.15
C LEU A 147 -6.26 6.59 -3.75
N ALA A 148 -6.06 7.49 -4.71
CA ALA A 148 -5.63 8.86 -4.44
C ALA A 148 -6.62 9.65 -3.56
N GLU A 149 -7.92 9.48 -3.80
CA GLU A 149 -8.97 10.09 -2.97
C GLU A 149 -8.98 9.54 -1.54
N VAL A 150 -8.85 8.22 -1.40
CA VAL A 150 -8.80 7.52 -0.10
C VAL A 150 -7.57 7.96 0.69
N GLU A 151 -6.37 7.94 0.10
CA GLU A 151 -5.15 8.41 0.76
C GLU A 151 -5.23 9.90 1.13
N SER A 152 -5.81 10.75 0.26
CA SER A 152 -5.98 12.18 0.55
C SER A 152 -6.98 12.44 1.67
N LYS A 153 -8.04 11.62 1.81
CA LYS A 153 -8.98 11.68 2.93
C LYS A 153 -8.35 11.16 4.22
N TRP A 154 -7.60 10.07 4.14
CA TRP A 154 -6.90 9.52 5.30
C TRP A 154 -5.88 10.51 5.85
N LEU A 155 -5.09 11.15 4.98
CA LEU A 155 -4.17 12.22 5.35
C LEU A 155 -4.87 13.36 6.11
N GLN A 156 -6.06 13.80 5.66
CA GLN A 156 -6.82 14.85 6.35
C GLN A 156 -7.24 14.43 7.76
N LYS A 157 -7.78 13.21 7.91
CA LYS A 157 -8.20 12.68 9.20
C LYS A 157 -7.03 12.45 10.14
N HIS A 158 -5.92 11.96 9.61
CA HIS A 158 -4.68 11.83 10.36
C HIS A 158 -4.19 13.20 10.83
N ALA A 159 -4.14 14.20 9.95
CA ALA A 159 -3.75 15.56 10.33
C ALA A 159 -4.72 16.22 11.33
N GLU A 160 -6.03 15.96 11.21
CA GLU A 160 -7.07 16.43 12.14
C GLU A 160 -6.85 15.84 13.53
N ALA A 161 -6.69 14.52 13.62
CA ALA A 161 -6.46 13.83 14.88
C ALA A 161 -5.11 14.21 15.51
N SER A 162 -4.05 14.36 14.71
CA SER A 162 -2.73 14.82 15.17
C SER A 162 -2.77 16.26 15.70
N ALA A 163 -3.56 17.14 15.07
CA ALA A 163 -3.73 18.53 15.55
C ALA A 163 -4.45 18.62 16.91
N GLN A 164 -5.22 17.60 17.30
CA GLN A 164 -5.94 17.55 18.57
C GLN A 164 -5.10 16.98 19.73
N GLN A 165 -3.84 16.62 19.48
CA GLN A 165 -2.99 16.02 20.50
C GLN A 165 -2.45 17.03 21.52
N ASN A 166 -2.32 16.58 22.77
CA ASN A 166 -1.72 17.37 23.84
C ASN A 166 -0.28 17.75 23.49
N GLY A 167 0.03 19.06 23.50
CA GLY A 167 1.36 19.57 23.19
C GLY A 167 1.61 19.87 21.71
N GLU A 168 0.71 19.47 20.81
CA GLU A 168 0.77 19.87 19.41
C GLU A 168 0.42 21.36 19.28
N ARG A 169 1.24 22.09 18.52
CA ARG A 169 1.08 23.54 18.28
C ARG A 169 0.86 23.86 16.81
N ARG A 170 1.14 22.90 15.93
CA ARG A 170 0.96 23.03 14.48
C ARG A 170 -0.51 22.88 14.14
N SER A 171 -0.98 23.68 13.18
CA SER A 171 -2.34 23.54 12.67
C SER A 171 -2.48 22.29 11.80
N GLN A 172 -3.72 21.80 11.65
CA GLN A 172 -4.04 20.69 10.74
C GLN A 172 -3.43 20.89 9.34
N ALA A 173 -3.53 22.09 8.76
CA ALA A 173 -2.96 22.38 7.44
C ALA A 173 -1.42 22.33 7.40
N VAL A 174 -0.73 22.58 8.53
CA VAL A 174 0.72 22.38 8.61
C VAL A 174 1.04 20.88 8.63
N LEU A 175 0.37 20.12 9.50
CA LEU A 175 0.57 18.68 9.62
C LEU A 175 0.27 17.94 8.32
N GLU A 176 -0.82 18.32 7.65
CA GLU A 176 -1.19 17.75 6.36
C GLU A 176 -0.10 17.97 5.29
N ARG A 177 0.51 19.17 5.25
CA ARG A 177 1.62 19.46 4.33
C ARG A 177 2.89 18.68 4.64
N LEU A 178 3.17 18.44 5.93
CA LEU A 178 4.35 17.67 6.36
C LEU A 178 4.21 16.19 6.02
N GLU A 179 3.03 15.61 6.25
CA GLU A 179 2.78 14.17 6.09
C GLU A 179 2.36 13.78 4.67
N ALA A 180 2.00 14.74 3.81
CA ALA A 180 1.51 14.49 2.45
C ALA A 180 2.37 13.52 1.63
N GLY A 181 3.69 13.70 1.64
CA GLY A 181 4.57 12.86 0.84
C GLY A 181 4.73 11.44 1.39
N LYS A 182 4.63 11.22 2.70
CA LYS A 182 4.62 9.86 3.27
C LYS A 182 3.38 9.08 2.84
N PHE A 183 2.20 9.71 2.85
CA PHE A 183 0.97 9.11 2.32
C PHE A 183 1.07 8.84 0.81
N ALA A 184 1.73 9.71 0.05
CA ALA A 184 2.01 9.44 -1.36
C ALA A 184 2.93 8.21 -1.54
N LEU A 185 4.00 8.08 -0.76
CA LEU A 185 4.95 6.97 -0.83
C LEU A 185 4.33 5.63 -0.42
N ARG A 186 3.42 5.66 0.55
CA ARG A 186 2.65 4.52 1.06
C ARG A 186 1.98 3.73 -0.05
N ALA A 187 1.36 4.43 -1.00
CA ALA A 187 0.72 3.82 -2.15
C ALA A 187 1.64 3.71 -3.37
N LEU A 188 2.51 4.71 -3.62
CA LEU A 188 3.38 4.73 -4.79
C LEU A 188 4.41 3.60 -4.80
N LEU A 189 5.12 3.39 -3.67
CA LEU A 189 6.23 2.44 -3.62
C LEU A 189 5.76 0.99 -3.89
N PRO A 190 4.65 0.50 -3.31
CA PRO A 190 4.12 -0.82 -3.66
C PRO A 190 3.70 -0.95 -5.12
N LEU A 191 3.06 0.08 -5.70
CA LEU A 191 2.66 0.06 -7.11
C LEU A 191 3.89 -0.04 -8.03
N LEU A 192 4.93 0.75 -7.76
CA LEU A 192 6.18 0.69 -8.53
C LEU A 192 6.89 -0.66 -8.34
N ALA A 193 7.02 -1.15 -7.11
CA ALA A 193 7.63 -2.46 -6.83
C ALA A 193 6.96 -3.60 -7.61
N GLN A 194 5.64 -3.50 -7.82
CA GLN A 194 4.83 -4.47 -8.55
C GLN A 194 4.68 -4.17 -10.05
N ARG A 195 5.50 -3.27 -10.60
CA ARG A 195 5.55 -2.91 -12.02
C ARG A 195 4.30 -2.20 -12.56
N ALA A 196 3.48 -1.58 -11.71
CA ALA A 196 2.26 -0.87 -12.09
C ALA A 196 2.54 0.62 -12.36
N LEU A 197 3.27 0.91 -13.45
CA LEU A 197 3.73 2.25 -13.81
C LEU A 197 2.56 3.19 -14.16
N THR A 198 1.61 2.74 -14.97
CA THR A 198 0.43 3.56 -15.33
C THR A 198 -0.44 3.83 -14.11
N ALA A 199 -0.63 2.82 -13.24
CA ALA A 199 -1.33 2.99 -11.97
C ALA A 199 -0.64 4.03 -11.08
N SER A 200 0.69 3.93 -10.98
CA SER A 200 1.53 4.84 -10.19
C SER A 200 1.40 6.28 -10.67
N GLN A 201 1.41 6.51 -11.98
CA GLN A 201 1.24 7.85 -12.57
C GLN A 201 -0.16 8.41 -12.31
N ALA A 202 -1.20 7.62 -12.54
CA ALA A 202 -2.58 8.04 -12.28
C ALA A 202 -2.80 8.36 -10.79
N PHE A 203 -2.35 7.48 -9.89
CA PHE A 203 -2.41 7.70 -8.45
C PHE A 203 -1.69 9.00 -8.04
N LEU A 204 -0.39 9.12 -8.36
CA LEU A 204 0.44 10.22 -7.86
C LEU A 204 -0.02 11.57 -8.40
N SER A 205 -0.43 11.63 -9.66
CA SER A 205 -0.97 12.86 -10.27
C SER A 205 -2.25 13.32 -9.57
N ASN A 206 -3.21 12.41 -9.38
CA ASN A 206 -4.48 12.73 -8.72
C ASN A 206 -4.28 13.09 -7.24
N PHE A 207 -3.44 12.33 -6.52
CA PHE A 207 -3.15 12.59 -5.11
C PHE A 207 -2.51 13.97 -4.93
N THR A 208 -1.48 14.28 -5.72
CA THR A 208 -0.78 15.57 -5.65
C THR A 208 -1.72 16.72 -5.99
N GLN A 209 -2.59 16.56 -7.00
CA GLN A 209 -3.58 17.57 -7.35
C GLN A 209 -4.60 17.80 -6.21
N LEU A 210 -5.09 16.73 -5.57
CA LEU A 210 -6.02 16.84 -4.45
C LEU A 210 -5.40 17.58 -3.25
N VAL A 211 -4.17 17.20 -2.86
CA VAL A 211 -3.50 17.80 -1.70
C VAL A 211 -3.07 19.25 -1.97
N THR A 212 -2.55 19.55 -3.17
CA THR A 212 -2.12 20.92 -3.52
C THR A 212 -3.28 21.89 -3.72
N LYS A 213 -4.44 21.40 -4.22
CA LYS A 213 -5.67 22.19 -4.29
C LYS A 213 -6.16 22.60 -2.90
N ARG A 214 -6.01 21.72 -1.91
CA ARG A 214 -6.38 21.98 -0.50
C ARG A 214 -5.32 22.82 0.22
N ASN A 215 -4.05 22.61 -0.08
CA ASN A 215 -2.91 23.28 0.52
C ASN A 215 -2.06 24.00 -0.53
N SER A 216 -2.50 25.18 -0.98
CA SER A 216 -1.78 25.94 -2.02
C SER A 216 -0.36 26.33 -1.61
N THR A 217 -0.10 26.50 -0.31
CA THR A 217 1.23 26.78 0.25
C THR A 217 2.19 25.60 0.22
N LEU A 218 1.71 24.41 -0.17
CA LEU A 218 2.57 23.26 -0.47
C LEU A 218 3.39 23.50 -1.76
N LEU A 219 2.85 24.28 -2.70
CA LEU A 219 3.53 24.60 -3.95
C LEU A 219 4.56 25.71 -3.74
N ILE A 220 5.74 25.50 -4.32
CA ILE A 220 6.74 26.56 -4.43
C ILE A 220 6.28 27.53 -5.54
N PRO A 221 6.40 28.86 -5.36
CA PRO A 221 5.91 29.89 -6.28
C PRO A 221 6.80 30.01 -7.55
N ILE A 222 6.86 28.93 -8.32
CA ILE A 222 7.51 28.83 -9.63
C ILE A 222 6.40 28.65 -10.67
N GLN A 223 6.58 29.22 -11.87
CA GLN A 223 5.63 29.06 -12.98
C GLN A 223 6.37 28.57 -14.24
N PRO A 224 5.82 27.57 -14.97
CA PRO A 224 4.62 26.81 -14.65
C PRO A 224 4.84 25.83 -13.48
N ASN A 225 3.82 25.62 -12.66
CA ASN A 225 3.76 24.55 -11.65
C ASN A 225 2.33 23.97 -11.64
N PRO A 226 2.11 22.75 -12.17
CA PRO A 226 3.11 21.73 -12.51
C PRO A 226 3.92 22.06 -13.76
N LYS A 227 5.10 21.45 -13.88
CA LYS A 227 5.98 21.53 -15.05
C LYS A 227 6.23 20.15 -15.64
N PRO A 228 6.58 20.04 -16.94
CA PRO A 228 7.04 18.78 -17.51
C PRO A 228 8.24 18.22 -16.73
N TYR A 229 8.25 16.91 -16.52
CA TYR A 229 9.42 16.20 -16.00
C TYR A 229 10.58 16.36 -16.98
N ALA A 230 11.67 16.98 -16.51
CA ALA A 230 12.89 17.14 -17.27
C ALA A 230 14.01 16.38 -16.54
N PRO A 231 14.51 15.28 -17.12
CA PRO A 231 15.61 14.55 -16.51
C PRO A 231 16.93 15.36 -16.64
N PRO A 232 17.94 15.10 -15.79
CA PRO A 232 19.28 15.65 -15.97
C PRO A 232 19.80 15.45 -17.41
N ALA A 233 20.63 16.38 -17.90
CA ALA A 233 21.11 16.38 -19.29
C ALA A 233 21.74 15.04 -19.72
N ALA A 234 22.46 14.37 -18.82
CA ALA A 234 23.06 13.05 -19.06
C ALA A 234 22.03 11.95 -19.39
N LEU A 235 20.76 12.13 -18.99
CA LEU A 235 19.67 11.18 -19.17
C LEU A 235 18.69 11.60 -20.29
N ALA A 236 18.90 12.75 -20.95
CA ALA A 236 17.94 13.34 -21.89
C ALA A 236 17.63 12.42 -23.09
N ASN A 237 18.59 11.61 -23.52
CA ASN A 237 18.44 10.69 -24.65
C ASN A 237 17.86 9.31 -24.25
N ILE A 238 17.54 9.10 -22.98
CA ILE A 238 16.96 7.84 -22.51
C ILE A 238 15.43 7.95 -22.61
N PRO A 239 14.78 7.07 -23.40
CA PRO A 239 13.35 7.16 -23.63
C PRO A 239 12.56 6.91 -22.35
N SER A 240 11.46 7.66 -22.17
CA SER A 240 10.52 7.45 -21.07
C SER A 240 9.28 6.69 -21.54
N ALA A 241 8.79 5.78 -20.71
CA ALA A 241 7.47 5.16 -20.86
C ALA A 241 6.32 6.12 -20.51
N LEU A 242 6.60 7.26 -19.86
CA LEU A 242 5.65 8.33 -19.52
C LEU A 242 6.15 9.67 -20.09
N PRO A 243 6.11 9.88 -21.42
CA PRO A 243 6.71 11.06 -22.06
C PRO A 243 6.02 12.39 -21.71
N THR A 244 4.78 12.33 -21.23
CA THR A 244 3.96 13.50 -20.83
C THR A 244 3.88 13.67 -19.31
N LEU A 245 4.78 13.02 -18.56
CA LEU A 245 4.81 13.13 -17.11
C LEU A 245 5.05 14.58 -16.68
N ASN A 246 4.12 15.11 -15.88
CA ASN A 246 4.27 16.40 -15.23
C ASN A 246 4.58 16.20 -13.75
N ILE A 247 5.37 17.11 -13.19
CA ILE A 247 5.74 17.14 -11.77
C ILE A 247 5.40 18.50 -11.17
N TYR A 248 4.90 18.47 -9.94
CA TYR A 248 4.72 19.62 -9.08
C TYR A 248 6.01 19.90 -8.31
N VAL A 249 6.37 21.17 -8.23
CA VAL A 249 7.48 21.61 -7.38
C VAL A 249 6.91 21.99 -6.02
N THR A 250 7.19 21.18 -5.00
CA THR A 250 6.58 21.30 -3.68
C THR A 250 7.60 21.58 -2.59
N SER A 251 7.15 22.08 -1.44
CA SER A 251 7.96 22.23 -0.24
C SER A 251 8.11 20.93 0.57
N ASN A 252 7.43 19.85 0.19
CA ASN A 252 7.51 18.55 0.86
C ASN A 252 8.58 17.66 0.18
N PRO A 253 9.65 17.26 0.91
CA PRO A 253 10.75 16.48 0.33
C PRO A 253 10.33 15.08 -0.11
N ASP A 254 9.47 14.39 0.66
CA ASP A 254 8.97 13.05 0.34
C ASP A 254 8.15 13.04 -0.95
N LEU A 255 7.32 14.06 -1.16
CA LEU A 255 6.50 14.20 -2.37
C LEU A 255 7.35 14.58 -3.59
N ASN A 256 8.42 15.36 -3.40
CA ASN A 256 9.40 15.62 -4.45
C ASN A 256 10.17 14.34 -4.81
N PHE A 257 10.60 13.54 -3.81
CA PHE A 257 11.23 12.25 -4.02
C PHE A 257 10.30 11.28 -4.77
N ALA A 258 9.04 11.15 -4.36
CA ALA A 258 8.03 10.32 -5.02
C ALA A 258 7.91 10.63 -6.52
N GLN A 259 7.82 11.92 -6.87
CA GLN A 259 7.70 12.37 -8.26
C GLN A 259 8.99 12.12 -9.07
N MET A 260 10.16 12.36 -8.48
CA MET A 260 11.44 12.09 -9.13
C MET A 260 11.70 10.58 -9.31
N ALA A 261 11.30 9.77 -8.35
CA ALA A 261 11.38 8.31 -8.41
C ALA A 261 10.52 7.77 -9.55
N LEU A 262 9.27 8.22 -9.67
CA LEU A 262 8.39 7.88 -10.81
C LEU A 262 9.01 8.30 -12.14
N GLY A 263 9.61 9.49 -12.21
CA GLY A 263 10.32 9.98 -13.39
C GLY A 263 11.47 9.06 -13.83
N LEU A 264 12.37 8.71 -12.92
CA LEU A 264 13.49 7.80 -13.23
C LEU A 264 13.01 6.39 -13.59
N VAL A 265 12.01 5.87 -12.87
CA VAL A 265 11.40 4.56 -13.19
C VAL A 265 10.75 4.58 -14.57
N SER A 266 10.13 5.69 -14.97
CA SER A 266 9.56 5.84 -16.32
C SER A 266 10.63 5.76 -17.41
N GLN A 267 11.81 6.36 -17.21
CA GLN A 267 12.95 6.26 -18.13
C GLN A 267 13.52 4.83 -18.17
N ALA A 268 13.63 4.18 -17.02
CA ALA A 268 14.09 2.81 -16.95
C ALA A 268 13.14 1.85 -17.67
N SER A 269 11.83 2.03 -17.49
CA SER A 269 10.80 1.25 -18.17
C SER A 269 10.81 1.51 -19.69
N GLY A 270 10.94 2.78 -20.12
CA GLY A 270 11.03 3.14 -21.53
C GLY A 270 12.27 2.55 -22.21
N GLN A 271 13.41 2.58 -21.53
CA GLN A 271 14.65 1.96 -21.98
C GLN A 271 14.50 0.45 -22.14
N LYS A 272 13.96 -0.26 -21.15
CA LYS A 272 13.77 -1.72 -21.20
C LYS A 272 12.74 -2.17 -22.24
N SER A 273 11.74 -1.32 -22.53
CA SER A 273 10.75 -1.58 -23.59
C SER A 273 11.36 -1.41 -24.99
N ASN A 274 12.14 -0.35 -25.21
CA ASN A 274 12.71 -0.02 -26.52
C ASN A 274 14.01 -0.77 -26.85
N ARG A 275 14.82 -1.12 -25.84
CA ARG A 275 16.12 -1.77 -26.01
C ARG A 275 16.18 -3.01 -25.13
N ARG A 276 16.41 -4.17 -25.75
CA ARG A 276 16.69 -5.44 -25.05
C ARG A 276 18.14 -5.45 -24.54
N GLY A 277 18.49 -4.51 -23.66
CA GLY A 277 19.83 -4.34 -23.12
C GLY A 277 19.82 -3.82 -21.68
N PRO A 278 20.97 -3.84 -21.00
CA PRO A 278 21.08 -3.36 -19.63
C PRO A 278 20.73 -1.87 -19.53
N VAL A 279 20.29 -1.47 -18.34
CA VAL A 279 20.03 -0.07 -18.02
C VAL A 279 21.35 0.74 -18.08
N PRO A 280 21.38 1.92 -18.75
CA PRO A 280 22.56 2.77 -18.81
C PRO A 280 23.11 3.13 -17.43
N ILE A 281 24.43 3.20 -17.31
CA ILE A 281 25.09 3.42 -16.02
C ILE A 281 24.75 4.79 -15.43
N GLU A 282 24.51 5.79 -16.28
CA GLU A 282 24.09 7.14 -15.90
C GLU A 282 22.73 7.11 -15.20
N LEU A 283 21.77 6.34 -15.74
CA LEU A 283 20.43 6.20 -15.15
C LEU A 283 20.49 5.41 -13.85
N ARG A 284 21.29 4.34 -13.82
CA ARG A 284 21.54 3.56 -12.60
C ARG A 284 22.15 4.44 -11.50
N ASN A 285 23.14 5.26 -11.83
CA ASN A 285 23.77 6.17 -10.88
C ASN A 285 22.81 7.24 -10.39
N ALA A 286 22.00 7.82 -11.28
CA ALA A 286 20.97 8.80 -10.90
C ALA A 286 19.97 8.23 -9.89
N TRP A 287 19.52 6.98 -10.10
CA TRP A 287 18.66 6.28 -9.14
C TRP A 287 19.37 6.03 -7.80
N ILE A 288 20.61 5.53 -7.83
CA ILE A 288 21.41 5.29 -6.62
C ILE A 288 21.58 6.60 -5.82
N HIS A 289 21.88 7.70 -6.50
CA HIS A 289 22.02 9.00 -5.85
C HIS A 289 20.71 9.48 -5.22
N LEU A 290 19.59 9.38 -5.95
CA LEU A 290 18.28 9.76 -5.44
C LEU A 290 17.91 8.96 -4.18
N VAL A 291 18.05 7.62 -4.22
CA VAL A 291 17.73 6.75 -3.07
C VAL A 291 18.65 7.01 -1.88
N ARG A 292 19.97 7.16 -2.11
CA ARG A 292 20.93 7.43 -1.02
C ARG A 292 20.74 8.80 -0.39
N GLN A 293 20.38 9.80 -1.19
CA GLN A 293 20.06 11.13 -0.68
C GLN A 293 18.82 11.04 0.20
N TYR A 294 17.75 10.43 -0.30
CA TYR A 294 16.50 10.29 0.43
C TYR A 294 16.67 9.49 1.73
N GLN A 295 17.40 8.37 1.70
CA GLN A 295 17.70 7.57 2.89
C GLN A 295 18.48 8.36 3.96
N ARG A 296 19.33 9.31 3.54
CA ARG A 296 20.07 10.17 4.47
C ARG A 296 19.17 11.25 5.09
N GLU A 297 18.29 11.83 4.29
CA GLU A 297 17.42 12.93 4.70
C GLU A 297 16.19 12.45 5.50
N ALA A 298 15.69 11.26 5.21
CA ALA A 298 14.50 10.66 5.81
C ALA A 298 14.84 9.43 6.67
N GLY A 299 16.00 9.40 7.34
CA GLY A 299 16.49 8.23 8.08
C GLY A 299 15.47 7.63 9.06
N GLU A 300 14.79 8.48 9.84
CA GLU A 300 13.73 8.07 10.78
C GLU A 300 12.58 7.34 10.08
N TYR A 301 12.17 7.81 8.90
CA TYR A 301 11.10 7.14 8.13
C TYR A 301 11.49 5.72 7.70
N PHE A 302 12.76 5.48 7.37
CA PHE A 302 13.24 4.14 7.02
C PHE A 302 13.31 3.19 8.23
N GLU A 303 13.48 3.74 9.43
CA GLU A 303 13.47 2.95 10.67
C GLU A 303 12.04 2.59 11.12
N GLU A 304 11.12 3.53 10.97
CA GLU A 304 9.70 3.33 11.33
C GLU A 304 8.97 2.41 10.34
N GLU A 305 9.25 2.58 9.04
CA GLU A 305 8.52 1.95 7.95
C GLU A 305 9.42 1.01 7.14
N GLU A 306 9.62 -0.20 7.66
CA GLU A 306 10.46 -1.25 7.06
C GLU A 306 10.13 -1.54 5.57
N TYR A 307 8.86 -1.37 5.16
CA TYR A 307 8.42 -1.61 3.79
C TYR A 307 9.09 -0.69 2.76
N VAL A 308 9.54 0.50 3.17
CA VAL A 308 10.16 1.49 2.28
C VAL A 308 11.48 0.94 1.74
N GLY A 309 12.31 0.37 2.60
CA GLY A 309 13.57 -0.26 2.23
C GLY A 309 13.37 -1.49 1.33
N ASP A 310 12.38 -2.32 1.66
CA ASP A 310 11.99 -3.49 0.87
C ASP A 310 11.55 -3.06 -0.55
N ALA A 311 10.65 -2.08 -0.64
CA ALA A 311 10.13 -1.57 -1.90
C ALA A 311 11.24 -0.97 -2.78
N LEU A 312 12.10 -0.12 -2.22
CA LEU A 312 13.20 0.49 -2.96
C LEU A 312 14.22 -0.54 -3.44
N THR A 313 14.45 -1.60 -2.66
CA THR A 313 15.29 -2.73 -3.08
C THR A 313 14.67 -3.48 -4.26
N ILE A 314 13.36 -3.75 -4.21
CA ILE A 314 12.61 -4.37 -5.31
C ILE A 314 12.68 -3.48 -6.56
N ILE A 315 12.35 -2.19 -6.43
CA ILE A 315 12.37 -1.22 -7.55
C ILE A 315 13.76 -1.14 -8.17
N SER A 316 14.82 -1.11 -7.35
CA SER A 316 16.22 -1.10 -7.79
C SER A 316 16.55 -2.33 -8.65
N SER A 317 16.12 -3.52 -8.22
CA SER A 317 16.32 -4.76 -8.96
C SER A 317 15.49 -4.83 -10.23
N VAL A 318 14.22 -4.42 -10.14
CA VAL A 318 13.26 -4.55 -11.24
C VAL A 318 13.59 -3.58 -12.37
N TYR A 319 13.89 -2.32 -12.06
CA TYR A 319 14.02 -1.28 -13.08
C TYR A 319 15.45 -0.92 -13.43
N PHE A 320 16.41 -1.05 -12.51
CA PHE A 320 17.74 -0.47 -12.68
C PHE A 320 18.88 -1.50 -12.76
N ASP A 321 18.54 -2.80 -12.80
CA ASP A 321 19.49 -3.91 -12.83
C ASP A 321 20.48 -3.88 -11.65
N ILE A 322 20.04 -3.36 -10.50
CA ILE A 322 20.83 -3.29 -9.27
C ILE A 322 20.48 -4.50 -8.41
N ALA A 323 21.44 -5.39 -8.22
CA ALA A 323 21.26 -6.54 -7.35
C ALA A 323 20.98 -6.09 -5.90
N PRO A 324 20.07 -6.78 -5.18
CA PRO A 324 19.83 -6.51 -3.77
C PRO A 324 21.13 -6.70 -2.97
N PRO A 325 21.33 -5.94 -1.87
CA PRO A 325 22.44 -6.16 -0.97
C PRO A 325 22.42 -7.62 -0.50
N ARG A 326 23.54 -8.34 -0.66
CA ARG A 326 23.63 -9.68 -0.08
C ARG A 326 23.45 -9.55 1.43
N ALA A 327 22.48 -10.26 1.99
CA ALA A 327 22.36 -10.35 3.45
C ALA A 327 23.72 -10.79 3.99
N GLN A 328 24.32 -10.00 4.89
CA GLN A 328 25.53 -10.36 5.64
C GLN A 328 25.21 -11.47 6.66
N GLY A 329 24.57 -12.56 6.22
CA GLY A 329 24.05 -13.62 7.08
C GLY A 329 24.92 -14.87 7.16
N ASN A 330 26.01 -14.97 6.37
CA ASN A 330 26.74 -16.23 6.25
C ASN A 330 28.26 -16.07 6.30
N MET A 331 28.78 -15.17 7.13
CA MET A 331 30.24 -15.06 7.32
C MET A 331 30.87 -16.36 7.85
N LEU A 332 30.15 -17.11 8.70
CA LEU A 332 30.60 -18.42 9.20
C LEU A 332 30.58 -19.49 8.09
N GLN A 333 29.56 -19.49 7.23
CA GLN A 333 29.44 -20.45 6.13
C GLN A 333 30.41 -20.13 4.98
N ASP A 334 30.68 -18.85 4.73
CA ASP A 334 31.73 -18.38 3.81
C ASP A 334 33.14 -18.64 4.37
N MET A 335 33.34 -18.56 5.70
CA MET A 335 34.57 -19.02 6.34
C MET A 335 34.72 -20.54 6.28
N MET A 336 33.66 -21.30 6.53
CA MET A 336 33.70 -22.77 6.47
C MET A 336 33.93 -23.27 5.03
N SER A 337 33.35 -22.64 4.01
CA SER A 337 33.62 -22.97 2.61
C SER A 337 35.04 -22.57 2.17
N SER A 338 35.57 -21.48 2.73
CA SER A 338 36.97 -21.06 2.58
C SER A 338 37.96 -21.96 3.33
N LEU A 339 37.56 -22.58 4.45
CA LEU A 339 38.40 -23.46 5.28
C LEU A 339 38.38 -24.92 4.81
N PHE A 340 37.28 -25.37 4.20
CA PHE A 340 37.11 -26.76 3.76
C PHE A 340 37.44 -27.01 2.27
N GLY A 341 38.04 -26.05 1.57
CA GLY A 341 38.79 -26.30 0.34
C GLY A 341 37.98 -26.93 -0.81
N GLY A 342 36.93 -26.25 -1.28
CA GLY A 342 36.26 -26.59 -2.53
C GLY A 342 36.77 -25.72 -3.69
N ALA A 343 37.29 -26.34 -4.75
CA ALA A 343 37.71 -25.65 -5.98
C ALA A 343 36.58 -24.78 -6.57
N PRO A 344 36.91 -23.68 -7.29
CA PRO A 344 35.90 -22.80 -7.86
C PRO A 344 35.21 -23.52 -9.02
N SER A 345 34.06 -24.15 -8.75
CA SER A 345 33.14 -24.54 -9.81
C SER A 345 32.51 -23.25 -10.35
N GLY A 346 33.00 -22.80 -11.51
CA GLY A 346 32.37 -21.79 -12.35
C GLY A 346 31.04 -22.28 -12.88
N GLY A 347 30.04 -22.37 -11.99
CA GLY A 347 28.64 -22.57 -12.34
C GLY A 347 27.99 -21.20 -12.41
N SER A 348 27.74 -20.71 -13.63
CA SER A 348 26.81 -19.63 -13.93
C SER A 348 25.39 -20.07 -13.58
N GLY A 349 25.11 -20.22 -12.27
CA GLY A 349 23.77 -20.30 -11.75
C GLY A 349 23.18 -18.92 -11.82
N ALA A 350 22.35 -18.67 -12.83
CA ALA A 350 21.39 -17.57 -12.79
C ALA A 350 20.58 -17.77 -11.51
N SER A 351 20.94 -17.04 -10.45
CA SER A 351 20.15 -16.95 -9.24
C SER A 351 18.76 -16.51 -9.67
N GLN A 352 17.80 -17.44 -9.60
CA GLN A 352 16.39 -17.09 -9.70
C GLN A 352 16.17 -15.91 -8.75
N PRO A 353 15.56 -14.82 -9.20
CA PRO A 353 15.30 -13.69 -8.33
C PRO A 353 14.50 -14.23 -7.15
N GLN A 354 15.08 -14.17 -5.95
CA GLN A 354 14.30 -14.36 -4.74
C GLN A 354 13.13 -13.40 -4.84
N SER A 355 11.91 -13.92 -4.74
CA SER A 355 10.72 -13.10 -4.61
C SER A 355 10.87 -12.33 -3.30
N LEU A 356 11.43 -11.13 -3.37
CA LEU A 356 11.44 -10.20 -2.25
C LEU A 356 9.98 -9.93 -1.89
N ASN A 357 9.54 -10.46 -0.74
CA ASN A 357 8.21 -10.22 -0.23
C ASN A 357 8.12 -8.78 0.25
N LEU A 358 7.36 -7.96 -0.44
CA LEU A 358 7.09 -6.59 -0.02
C LEU A 358 6.17 -6.61 1.22
N ARG A 359 6.65 -6.06 2.33
CA ARG A 359 5.82 -5.85 3.52
C ARG A 359 4.75 -4.79 3.25
N GLN A 360 3.59 -4.91 3.91
CA GLN A 360 2.59 -3.85 3.89
C GLN A 360 3.01 -2.72 4.83
N ALA A 361 2.74 -1.49 4.41
CA ALA A 361 2.98 -0.31 5.22
C ALA A 361 2.09 -0.32 6.46
N ARG A 362 2.62 0.02 7.64
CA ARG A 362 1.86 -0.02 8.90
C ARG A 362 0.84 1.13 8.91
N PRO A 363 -0.38 0.98 9.45
CA PRO A 363 -1.32 2.10 9.51
C PRO A 363 -0.63 3.32 10.15
N PRO A 364 -0.77 4.54 9.59
CA PRO A 364 -0.24 5.76 10.20
C PRO A 364 -0.66 5.84 11.65
N VAL A 365 0.30 5.66 12.56
CA VAL A 365 0.04 5.61 13.99
C VAL A 365 -0.32 7.03 14.43
N LEU A 366 -1.49 7.21 15.05
CA LEU A 366 -1.74 8.42 15.83
C LEU A 366 -0.79 8.39 17.03
N PRO A 367 0.08 9.40 17.23
CA PRO A 367 0.94 9.41 18.40
C PRO A 367 0.12 9.21 19.68
N LYS A 368 0.60 8.39 20.62
CA LYS A 368 -0.15 8.10 21.85
C LYS A 368 -0.35 9.39 22.64
N VAL A 369 -1.56 9.63 23.13
CA VAL A 369 -1.83 10.70 24.10
C VAL A 369 -1.07 10.34 25.38
N GLU A 370 0.08 10.95 25.61
CA GLU A 370 0.64 11.02 26.97
C GLU A 370 -0.27 11.93 27.79
N ASN A 371 -1.18 11.31 28.53
CA ASN A 371 -1.86 12.01 29.61
C ASN A 371 -0.77 12.37 30.64
N PRO A 372 -0.67 13.64 31.07
CA PRO A 372 0.20 13.98 32.19
C PRO A 372 -0.17 13.07 33.38
N PRO A 373 0.81 12.61 34.17
CA PRO A 373 0.52 11.84 35.37
C PRO A 373 -0.51 12.60 36.20
N PRO A 374 -1.51 11.91 36.79
CA PRO A 374 -2.53 12.58 37.59
C PRO A 374 -1.82 13.45 38.62
N ALA A 375 -2.19 14.73 38.66
CA ALA A 375 -1.64 15.66 39.63
C ALA A 375 -1.76 15.01 41.02
N PRO A 376 -0.69 15.03 41.84
CA PRO A 376 -0.78 14.49 43.19
C PRO A 376 -1.98 15.17 43.86
N ALA A 377 -2.91 14.35 44.36
CA ALA A 377 -4.09 14.83 45.06
C ALA A 377 -3.64 15.90 46.06
N ALA A 378 -4.24 17.09 45.97
CA ALA A 378 -3.96 18.17 46.89
C ALA A 378 -4.13 17.63 48.31
N VAL A 379 -3.01 17.44 49.00
CA VAL A 379 -3.01 17.08 50.41
C VAL A 379 -3.63 18.30 51.10
N GLU A 380 -4.84 18.11 51.63
CA GLU A 380 -5.46 19.10 52.50
C GLU A 380 -4.44 19.49 53.58
N SER A 381 -4.01 20.74 53.53
CA SER A 381 -3.13 21.31 54.55
C SER A 381 -3.88 21.28 55.88
N ALA A 382 -3.43 20.43 56.79
CA ALA A 382 -3.88 20.40 58.17
C ALA A 382 -3.73 21.79 58.81
N PRO A 383 -4.64 22.19 59.72
CA PRO A 383 -4.60 23.51 60.34
C PRO A 383 -3.33 23.68 61.18
N ALA A 384 -2.74 24.86 61.10
CA ALA A 384 -1.51 25.23 61.78
C ALA A 384 -1.59 25.02 63.30
N ALA A 385 -0.62 24.30 63.86
CA ALA A 385 -0.42 24.17 65.30
C ALA A 385 0.02 25.52 65.90
N PRO A 386 -0.42 25.87 67.13
CA PRO A 386 -0.04 27.12 67.76
C PRO A 386 1.43 27.08 68.20
N ALA A 387 2.10 28.23 68.12
CA ALA A 387 3.51 28.40 68.45
C ALA A 387 3.81 28.00 69.91
N PRO A 388 4.94 27.33 70.18
CA PRO A 388 5.33 27.00 71.54
C PRO A 388 5.80 28.25 72.29
N ALA A 389 5.44 28.32 73.56
CA ALA A 389 5.84 29.36 74.49
C ALA A 389 7.35 29.29 74.76
N LEU A 390 7.97 30.46 74.91
CA LEU A 390 9.36 30.63 75.34
C LEU A 390 9.49 30.17 76.80
N GLU A 391 10.28 29.12 77.05
CA GLU A 391 10.77 28.79 78.38
C GLU A 391 12.13 29.47 78.58
N GLU A 392 12.15 30.41 79.52
CA GLU A 392 13.35 30.92 80.20
C GLU A 392 13.79 29.90 81.28
N GLU A 393 15.08 29.95 81.66
CA GLU A 393 15.81 29.13 82.68
C GLU A 393 16.37 27.77 82.17
N GLU A 394 17.60 27.35 82.43
CA GLU A 394 18.73 27.88 83.22
C GLU A 394 20.02 27.13 82.81
N LEU A 395 21.12 27.88 82.70
CA LEU A 395 22.49 27.62 83.17
C LEU A 395 23.08 26.18 83.10
N ASP A 396 24.10 26.02 82.25
CA ASP A 396 25.51 25.88 82.68
C ASP A 396 26.49 26.31 81.56
#